data_AF-A0A258HMQ3-F1
#
_entry.id   AF-A0A258HMQ3-F1
#
_cell.length_a   1.000
_cell.length_b   1.000
_cell.length_c   1.000
_cell.angle_alpha   90.00
_cell.angle_beta   90.00
_cell.angle_gamma   90.00
#
_symmetry.space_group_name_H-M   'P 1'
#
loop_
_entity.id
_entity.type
_entity.pdbx_description
1 polymer ?
#
loop_
_entity_poly.entity_id
_entity_poly.type
_entity_poly.pdbx_seq_one_letter_code
_entity_poly.pdbx_strand_id
1 'polypeptide(L)'
;MLVSVLSIALMLAGTQAASPAAGVQAAPQDESTTLSTIEVEGQRRTAYDAARAFTNEILVTPPRRGIARWRTTDPICPGVVNMQRDVAQALADRIADRVIELGLQAGEPGCKANMIIVGADDGAAMASSLIEARPRAYITGIAGTSLTYRALNIFRTSDAPVRWWMLTVPLDARTGEVTVRTPDSEDAPIRRIDGAGRLRSQDINAIFQVMVVVDVNRIGTVDVGQLGDYIAMVALAQVDAQADVAGFETVLNLFQDPAGVSGLTDWDLTYLRQLYAADLSVLSASAQVGRIAGAMARAEEADDATGD
;
A
#
# COMPACT_ATOMS: atom_id res chain seq x y z
N MET A 1 -53.62 -20.82 -39.34
CA MET A 1 -54.70 -19.98 -39.90
C MET A 1 -55.07 -18.95 -38.86
N LEU A 2 -54.99 -17.68 -39.24
CA LEU A 2 -55.42 -16.52 -38.44
C LEU A 2 -56.89 -16.65 -38.03
N VAL A 3 -57.30 -15.95 -36.97
CA VAL A 3 -58.24 -14.81 -37.05
C VAL A 3 -58.50 -14.27 -35.64
N SER A 4 -58.03 -13.04 -35.41
CA SER A 4 -58.48 -12.08 -34.39
C SER A 4 -59.89 -11.58 -34.70
N VAL A 5 -60.70 -11.23 -33.70
CA VAL A 5 -61.68 -10.09 -33.67
C VAL A 5 -62.11 -9.96 -32.19
N LEU A 6 -61.66 -8.95 -31.43
CA LEU A 6 -62.12 -7.55 -31.33
C LEU A 6 -63.52 -7.39 -30.67
N SER A 7 -63.61 -6.40 -29.77
CA SER A 7 -64.78 -5.55 -29.47
C SER A 7 -65.43 -5.75 -28.09
N ILE A 8 -66.01 -4.76 -27.41
CA ILE A 8 -66.14 -3.29 -27.46
C ILE A 8 -66.83 -2.94 -26.11
N ALA A 9 -66.47 -1.80 -25.52
CA ALA A 9 -67.23 -0.85 -24.67
C ALA A 9 -68.20 -1.38 -23.56
N LEU A 10 -68.63 -0.62 -22.55
CA LEU A 10 -68.90 0.81 -22.41
C LEU A 10 -69.13 1.08 -20.91
N MET A 11 -68.87 2.31 -20.50
CA MET A 11 -69.09 2.93 -19.18
C MET A 11 -70.46 2.60 -18.54
N LEU A 12 -70.53 2.71 -17.20
CA LEU A 12 -71.59 3.48 -16.53
C LEU A 12 -71.16 3.88 -15.11
N ALA A 13 -71.34 5.17 -14.81
CA ALA A 13 -71.12 5.80 -13.51
C ALA A 13 -72.25 5.45 -12.51
N GLY A 14 -71.90 5.33 -11.23
CA GLY A 14 -72.86 5.22 -10.14
C GLY A 14 -72.31 5.87 -8.87
N THR A 15 -72.72 7.10 -8.59
CA THR A 15 -72.53 7.79 -7.31
C THR A 15 -73.56 7.29 -6.31
N GLN A 16 -73.13 6.72 -5.19
CA GLN A 16 -74.00 6.53 -4.01
C GLN A 16 -73.24 6.92 -2.74
N ALA A 17 -73.80 7.92 -2.06
CA ALA A 17 -73.41 8.38 -0.74
C ALA A 17 -74.08 7.52 0.35
N ALA A 18 -73.35 7.23 1.44
CA ALA A 18 -73.83 7.28 2.82
C ALA A 18 -72.88 6.49 3.74
N SER A 19 -72.21 7.20 4.66
CA SER A 19 -71.76 6.64 5.93
C SER A 19 -72.94 6.70 6.92
N PRO A 20 -73.07 5.74 7.87
CA PRO A 20 -72.35 5.91 9.13
C PRO A 20 -71.80 4.63 9.80
N ALA A 21 -70.71 4.86 10.52
CA ALA A 21 -70.17 4.21 11.72
C ALA A 21 -70.68 2.83 12.18
N ALA A 22 -69.74 1.89 12.31
CA ALA A 22 -69.54 1.10 13.53
C ALA A 22 -68.13 0.49 13.51
N GLY A 23 -67.35 0.73 14.56
CA GLY A 23 -65.95 0.30 14.65
C GLY A 23 -65.79 -1.19 14.98
N VAL A 24 -64.73 -1.77 14.43
CA VAL A 24 -63.99 -2.90 15.00
C VAL A 24 -62.52 -2.58 14.82
N GLN A 25 -61.78 -2.40 15.91
CA GLN A 25 -60.33 -2.32 15.91
C GLN A 25 -59.74 -3.62 15.35
N ALA A 26 -59.04 -3.52 14.22
CA ALA A 26 -58.15 -4.57 13.73
C ALA A 26 -56.76 -4.37 14.35
N ALA A 27 -56.25 -5.41 15.01
CA ALA A 27 -54.86 -5.49 15.41
C ALA A 27 -53.96 -5.49 14.15
N PRO A 28 -52.78 -4.84 14.16
CA PRO A 28 -51.87 -4.89 13.01
C PRO A 28 -51.26 -6.29 12.93
N GLN A 29 -51.47 -6.99 11.81
CA GLN A 29 -50.74 -8.21 11.47
C GLN A 29 -49.53 -7.85 10.60
N ASP A 30 -48.39 -8.34 11.05
CA ASP A 30 -47.14 -8.62 10.34
C ASP A 30 -46.65 -7.58 9.32
N GLU A 31 -45.82 -6.69 9.85
CA GLU A 31 -44.75 -6.05 9.11
C GLU A 31 -43.76 -7.14 8.63
N SER A 32 -43.99 -7.61 7.41
CA SER A 32 -42.97 -8.29 6.61
C SER A 32 -41.73 -7.40 6.61
N THR A 33 -40.71 -7.78 7.39
CA THR A 33 -39.38 -7.19 7.34
C THR A 33 -38.73 -7.61 6.01
N THR A 34 -39.09 -6.92 4.94
CA THR A 34 -38.22 -6.83 3.77
C THR A 34 -36.98 -6.10 4.23
N LEU A 35 -35.89 -6.84 4.38
CA LEU A 35 -34.55 -6.27 4.53
C LEU A 35 -34.39 -5.26 3.39
N SER A 36 -34.39 -3.98 3.75
CA SER A 36 -33.95 -2.93 2.84
C SER A 36 -32.51 -3.25 2.51
N THR A 37 -32.27 -3.71 1.28
CA THR A 37 -30.97 -3.62 0.64
C THR A 37 -30.53 -2.17 0.81
N ILE A 38 -29.61 -1.93 1.74
CA ILE A 38 -28.94 -0.65 1.90
C ILE A 38 -28.06 -0.54 0.67
N GLU A 39 -28.64 -0.03 -0.42
CA GLU A 39 -27.89 0.47 -1.53
C GLU A 39 -27.18 1.73 -1.02
N VAL A 40 -25.94 1.54 -0.55
CA VAL A 40 -25.03 2.63 -0.22
C VAL A 40 -24.72 3.35 -1.53
N GLU A 41 -25.58 4.31 -1.84
CA GLU A 41 -25.44 5.26 -2.95
C GLU A 41 -24.43 6.34 -2.53
N GLY A 42 -23.21 5.91 -2.22
CA GLY A 42 -22.06 6.75 -1.94
C GLY A 42 -20.96 6.40 -2.93
N GLN A 43 -21.10 6.87 -4.17
CA GLN A 43 -20.09 6.81 -5.25
C GLN A 43 -19.22 5.54 -5.22
N ARG A 44 -19.72 4.41 -5.75
CA ARG A 44 -18.88 3.25 -6.08
C ARG A 44 -17.79 3.71 -7.06
N ARG A 45 -16.66 4.14 -6.53
CA ARG A 45 -15.38 3.93 -7.20
C ARG A 45 -15.36 2.45 -7.49
N THR A 46 -15.11 2.07 -8.74
CA THR A 46 -14.85 0.65 -9.01
C THR A 46 -13.69 0.20 -8.10
N ALA A 47 -13.60 -1.07 -7.73
CA ALA A 47 -12.47 -1.61 -6.98
C ALA A 47 -11.12 -1.14 -7.59
N TYR A 48 -11.07 -1.06 -8.92
CA TYR A 48 -9.96 -0.49 -9.67
C TYR A 48 -9.70 1.00 -9.37
N ASP A 49 -10.72 1.85 -9.35
CA ASP A 49 -10.57 3.28 -9.05
C ASP A 49 -10.11 3.51 -7.61
N ALA A 50 -10.60 2.71 -6.65
CA ALA A 50 -10.14 2.74 -5.27
C ALA A 50 -8.68 2.32 -5.15
N ALA A 51 -8.31 1.16 -5.72
CA ALA A 51 -6.94 0.66 -5.75
C ALA A 51 -5.97 1.61 -6.45
N ARG A 52 -6.40 2.22 -7.56
CA ARG A 52 -5.61 3.21 -8.29
C ARG A 52 -5.47 4.51 -7.50
N ALA A 53 -6.51 4.98 -6.83
CA ALA A 53 -6.43 6.17 -5.99
C ALA A 53 -5.44 5.93 -4.84
N PHE A 54 -5.60 4.83 -4.11
CA PHE A 54 -4.70 4.43 -3.03
C PHE A 54 -3.24 4.35 -3.51
N THR A 55 -2.99 3.59 -4.58
CA THR A 55 -1.62 3.39 -5.08
C THR A 55 -0.98 4.71 -5.54
N ASN A 56 -1.74 5.62 -6.16
CA ASN A 56 -1.19 6.93 -6.54
C ASN A 56 -0.93 7.84 -5.34
N GLU A 57 -1.75 7.74 -4.30
CA GLU A 57 -1.62 8.54 -3.08
C GLU A 57 -0.38 8.15 -2.29
N ILE A 58 -0.18 6.84 -2.09
CA ILE A 58 0.91 6.35 -1.26
C ILE A 58 2.24 6.27 -2.00
N LEU A 59 2.28 6.20 -3.34
CA LEU A 59 3.51 5.91 -4.06
C LEU A 59 4.39 7.15 -4.26
N VAL A 60 5.64 7.07 -3.81
CA VAL A 60 6.70 8.01 -4.19
C VAL A 60 7.86 7.28 -4.86
N THR A 61 8.36 7.82 -5.99
CA THR A 61 9.51 7.23 -6.70
C THR A 61 10.63 8.25 -6.86
N PRO A 62 11.90 7.81 -6.94
CA PRO A 62 12.98 8.67 -7.41
C PRO A 62 12.66 9.29 -8.78
N PRO A 63 13.11 10.53 -9.06
CA PRO A 63 12.81 11.19 -10.32
C PRO A 63 13.17 10.34 -11.54
N ARG A 64 12.24 10.24 -12.51
CA ARG A 64 12.40 9.46 -13.75
C ARG A 64 12.62 7.96 -13.54
N ARG A 65 12.18 7.40 -12.41
CA ARG A 65 12.18 5.96 -12.15
C ARG A 65 10.75 5.43 -12.01
N GLY A 66 10.62 4.11 -12.15
CA GLY A 66 9.41 3.39 -11.81
C GLY A 66 9.44 2.93 -10.36
N ILE A 67 8.39 2.21 -9.98
CA ILE A 67 8.25 1.56 -8.68
C ILE A 67 9.43 0.59 -8.47
N ALA A 68 9.97 0.62 -7.26
CA ALA A 68 10.96 -0.32 -6.78
C ALA A 68 10.35 -1.31 -5.77
N ARG A 69 10.88 -2.52 -5.74
CA ARG A 69 10.57 -3.55 -4.75
C ARG A 69 11.84 -4.26 -4.30
N TRP A 70 11.82 -4.95 -3.16
CA TRP A 70 12.94 -5.80 -2.79
C TRP A 70 13.14 -6.93 -3.80
N ARG A 71 14.41 -7.36 -4.00
CA ARG A 71 14.70 -8.54 -4.83
C ARG A 71 14.24 -9.78 -4.10
N THR A 72 13.48 -10.64 -4.78
CA THR A 72 13.03 -11.94 -4.22
C THR A 72 14.18 -12.93 -3.99
N THR A 73 15.33 -12.69 -4.62
CA THR A 73 16.55 -13.51 -4.49
C THR A 73 17.43 -13.12 -3.32
N ASP A 74 17.24 -11.94 -2.73
CA ASP A 74 18.04 -11.48 -1.60
C ASP A 74 17.24 -11.58 -0.31
N PRO A 75 17.90 -11.92 0.80
CA PRO A 75 17.27 -11.82 2.09
C PRO A 75 17.09 -10.35 2.50
N ILE A 76 15.91 -10.05 3.04
CA ILE A 76 15.61 -8.83 3.78
C ILE A 76 16.00 -9.08 5.23
N CYS A 77 16.85 -8.22 5.76
CA CYS A 77 17.48 -8.36 7.07
C CYS A 77 17.16 -7.14 7.93
N PRO A 78 16.04 -7.19 8.68
CA PRO A 78 15.71 -6.18 9.68
C PRO A 78 16.76 -6.15 10.79
N GLY A 79 17.35 -4.99 11.02
CA GLY A 79 18.27 -4.73 12.12
C GLY A 79 17.75 -3.60 12.97
N VAL A 80 17.30 -3.91 14.20
CA VAL A 80 16.78 -2.92 15.15
C VAL A 80 17.88 -2.54 16.13
N VAL A 81 18.15 -1.25 16.27
CA VAL A 81 19.20 -0.71 17.15
C VAL A 81 18.66 0.42 18.02
N ASN A 82 19.35 0.68 19.14
CA ASN A 82 18.99 1.71 20.11
C ASN A 82 17.59 1.53 20.72
N MET A 83 17.22 0.28 20.99
CA MET A 83 15.99 -0.12 21.70
C MET A 83 16.33 -1.22 22.72
N GLN A 84 15.42 -1.49 23.67
CA GLN A 84 15.56 -2.65 24.56
C GLN A 84 15.57 -3.95 23.73
N ARG A 85 16.36 -4.94 24.16
CA ARG A 85 16.66 -6.13 23.34
C ARG A 85 15.41 -6.93 23.00
N ASP A 86 14.52 -7.12 23.97
CA ASP A 86 13.26 -7.84 23.82
C ASP A 86 12.32 -7.14 22.83
N VAL A 87 12.16 -5.82 22.93
CA VAL A 87 11.39 -5.00 21.98
C VAL A 87 12.02 -5.05 20.59
N ALA A 88 13.33 -4.90 20.50
CA ALA A 88 14.07 -4.94 19.25
C ALA A 88 13.90 -6.28 18.53
N GLN A 89 13.98 -7.39 19.27
CA GLN A 89 13.77 -8.73 18.73
C GLN A 89 12.32 -8.94 18.30
N ALA A 90 11.34 -8.62 19.16
CA ALA A 90 9.93 -8.77 18.82
C ALA A 90 9.54 -7.95 17.57
N LEU A 91 10.10 -6.76 17.40
CA LEU A 91 9.89 -5.93 16.22
C LEU A 91 10.53 -6.53 14.97
N ALA A 92 11.77 -7.02 15.06
CA ALA A 92 12.46 -7.67 13.95
C ALA A 92 11.74 -8.96 13.52
N ASP A 93 11.30 -9.77 14.49
CA ASP A 93 10.55 -11.01 14.26
C ASP A 93 9.21 -10.71 13.58
N ARG A 94 8.45 -9.70 14.06
CA ARG A 94 7.20 -9.29 13.43
C ARG A 94 7.38 -8.88 11.97
N ILE A 95 8.42 -8.12 11.66
CA ILE A 95 8.72 -7.70 10.29
C ILE A 95 9.15 -8.91 9.44
N ALA A 96 9.96 -9.81 9.98
CA ALA A 96 10.37 -11.03 9.31
C ALA A 96 9.15 -11.92 8.96
N ASP A 97 8.17 -12.03 9.85
CA ASP A 97 6.91 -12.75 9.57
C ASP A 97 6.18 -12.13 8.37
N ARG A 98 6.06 -10.80 8.29
CA ARG A 98 5.43 -10.10 7.15
C ARG A 98 6.20 -10.32 5.84
N VAL A 99 7.54 -10.32 5.91
CA VAL A 99 8.41 -10.62 4.76
C VAL A 99 8.13 -12.04 4.24
N ILE A 100 8.11 -13.03 5.13
CA ILE A 100 7.86 -14.43 4.78
C ILE A 100 6.44 -14.62 4.22
N GLU A 101 5.44 -13.96 4.80
CA GLU A 101 4.05 -14.02 4.33
C GLU A 101 3.90 -13.55 2.87
N LEU A 102 4.71 -12.59 2.44
CA LEU A 102 4.74 -12.09 1.07
C LEU A 102 5.56 -12.96 0.10
N GLY A 103 6.07 -14.10 0.56
CA GLY A 103 6.94 -14.99 -0.23
C GLY A 103 8.34 -14.44 -0.47
N LEU A 104 8.77 -13.48 0.35
CA LEU A 104 10.12 -12.92 0.33
C LEU A 104 11.01 -13.68 1.33
N GLN A 105 12.31 -13.54 1.17
CA GLN A 105 13.27 -14.19 2.06
C GLN A 105 13.58 -13.25 3.23
N ALA A 106 13.31 -13.68 4.45
CA ALA A 106 13.85 -13.04 5.65
C ALA A 106 15.27 -13.57 5.91
N GLY A 107 16.17 -12.71 6.36
CA GLY A 107 17.54 -13.09 6.68
C GLY A 107 17.66 -13.88 7.97
N GLU A 108 18.54 -14.88 7.97
CA GLU A 108 18.91 -15.65 9.16
C GLU A 108 19.69 -14.79 10.18
N PRO A 109 19.76 -15.21 11.46
CA PRO A 109 20.57 -14.55 12.48
C PRO A 109 22.02 -14.30 12.02
N GLY A 110 22.48 -13.05 12.19
CA GLY A 110 23.80 -12.61 11.70
C GLY A 110 23.81 -12.06 10.28
N CYS A 111 22.66 -11.99 9.59
CA CYS A 111 22.57 -11.30 8.31
C CYS A 111 22.96 -9.81 8.45
N LYS A 112 23.66 -9.30 7.43
CA LYS A 112 23.98 -7.87 7.33
C LYS A 112 22.69 -7.08 7.08
N ALA A 113 22.34 -6.20 8.02
CA ALA A 113 21.13 -5.41 7.93
C ALA A 113 21.08 -4.53 6.68
N ASN A 114 19.99 -4.67 5.91
CA ASN A 114 19.62 -3.80 4.79
C ASN A 114 18.33 -3.04 5.07
N MET A 115 17.53 -3.46 6.05
CA MET A 115 16.46 -2.69 6.65
C MET A 115 16.87 -2.34 8.07
N ILE A 116 17.30 -1.10 8.30
CA ILE A 116 17.87 -0.69 9.58
C ILE A 116 16.84 0.21 10.28
N ILE A 117 16.46 -0.16 11.49
CA ILE A 117 15.48 0.53 12.32
C ILE A 117 16.20 1.06 13.57
N VAL A 118 16.09 2.36 13.83
CA VAL A 118 16.79 3.04 14.91
C VAL A 118 15.76 3.65 15.86
N GLY A 119 15.75 3.22 17.12
CA GLY A 119 15.00 3.92 18.17
C GLY A 119 15.68 5.23 18.54
N ALA A 120 14.91 6.26 18.88
CA ALA A 120 15.43 7.56 19.31
C ALA A 120 14.47 8.26 20.26
N ASP A 121 15.01 8.94 21.27
CA ASP A 121 14.22 9.82 22.15
C ASP A 121 13.79 11.12 21.45
N ASP A 122 14.57 11.54 20.44
CA ASP A 122 14.27 12.64 19.52
C ASP A 122 14.59 12.15 18.09
N GLY A 123 13.54 11.85 17.33
CA GLY A 123 13.69 11.31 15.99
C GLY A 123 14.28 12.30 14.98
N ALA A 124 14.04 13.61 15.13
CA ALA A 124 14.56 14.62 14.21
C ALA A 124 16.06 14.88 14.44
N ALA A 125 16.49 14.93 15.70
CA ALA A 125 17.90 15.03 16.07
C ALA A 125 18.68 13.77 15.64
N MET A 126 18.09 12.58 15.81
CA MET A 126 18.68 11.33 15.34
C MET A 126 18.83 11.32 13.81
N ALA A 127 17.77 11.63 13.07
CA ALA A 127 17.81 11.68 11.60
C ALA A 127 18.86 12.67 11.09
N SER A 128 18.95 13.86 11.72
CA SER A 128 19.96 14.87 11.39
C SER A 128 21.38 14.34 11.62
N SER A 129 21.63 13.72 12.77
CA SER A 129 22.95 13.17 13.13
C SER A 129 23.40 12.06 12.17
N LEU A 130 22.48 11.17 11.77
CA LEU A 130 22.76 10.09 10.82
C LEU A 130 23.12 10.63 9.43
N ILE A 131 22.39 11.63 8.94
CA ILE A 131 22.68 12.28 7.65
C ILE A 131 24.03 13.01 7.70
N GLU A 132 24.30 13.79 8.75
CA GLU A 132 25.54 14.55 8.91
C GLU A 132 26.76 13.63 8.98
N ALA A 133 26.64 12.49 9.67
CA ALA A 133 27.71 11.51 9.76
C ALA A 133 28.05 10.85 8.41
N ARG A 134 27.04 10.62 7.55
CA ARG A 134 27.22 9.92 6.27
C ARG A 134 26.32 10.48 5.15
N PRO A 135 26.55 11.69 4.63
CA PRO A 135 25.64 12.31 3.65
C PRO A 135 25.44 11.48 2.38
N ARG A 136 26.51 10.82 1.91
CA ARG A 136 26.51 9.97 0.71
C ARG A 136 25.72 8.66 0.88
N ALA A 137 25.41 8.27 2.11
CA ALA A 137 24.53 7.13 2.39
C ALA A 137 23.04 7.47 2.22
N TYR A 138 22.68 8.75 2.06
CA TYR A 138 21.30 9.20 1.86
C TYR A 138 21.09 9.80 0.48
N ILE A 139 22.05 10.61 0.00
CA ILE A 139 22.10 11.11 -1.37
C ILE A 139 23.37 10.57 -2.03
N THR A 140 23.20 9.51 -2.81
CA THR A 140 24.31 8.74 -3.40
C THR A 140 25.04 9.49 -4.52
N GLY A 141 24.44 10.55 -5.08
CA GLY A 141 24.90 11.21 -6.30
C GLY A 141 24.62 10.41 -7.58
N ILE A 142 23.92 9.27 -7.49
CA ILE A 142 23.55 8.43 -8.62
C ILE A 142 22.09 8.70 -8.98
N ALA A 143 21.84 8.92 -10.28
CA ALA A 143 20.51 9.29 -10.76
C ALA A 143 19.47 8.18 -10.52
N GLY A 144 18.45 8.51 -9.71
CA GLY A 144 17.29 7.65 -9.47
C GLY A 144 17.51 6.55 -8.42
N THR A 145 18.50 6.69 -7.55
CA THR A 145 18.72 5.75 -6.43
C THR A 145 18.24 6.27 -5.08
N SER A 146 17.77 7.52 -5.02
CA SER A 146 17.23 8.15 -3.82
C SER A 146 16.14 9.15 -4.21
N LEU A 147 15.30 9.52 -3.23
CA LEU A 147 14.39 10.64 -3.38
C LEU A 147 15.14 11.98 -3.42
N THR A 148 14.38 13.07 -3.52
CA THR A 148 14.90 14.44 -3.65
C THR A 148 15.43 15.00 -2.33
N TYR A 149 16.24 16.07 -2.39
CA TYR A 149 16.64 16.84 -1.20
C TYR A 149 15.46 17.38 -0.39
N ARG A 150 14.31 17.67 -1.03
CA ARG A 150 13.09 18.07 -0.32
C ARG A 150 12.57 16.93 0.56
N ALA A 151 12.48 15.72 0.01
CA ALA A 151 12.11 14.52 0.76
C ALA A 151 13.11 14.23 1.88
N LEU A 152 14.41 14.42 1.62
CA LEU A 152 15.44 14.24 2.66
C LEU A 152 15.25 15.25 3.80
N ASN A 153 14.90 16.50 3.49
CA ASN A 153 14.62 17.48 4.52
C ASN A 153 13.38 17.09 5.35
N ILE A 154 12.33 16.54 4.72
CA ILE A 154 11.16 16.01 5.46
C ILE A 154 11.59 14.88 6.40
N PHE A 155 12.36 13.91 5.91
CA PHE A 155 12.91 12.84 6.77
C PHE A 155 13.73 13.40 7.94
N ARG A 156 14.48 14.49 7.71
CA ARG A 156 15.31 15.15 8.73
C ARG A 156 14.51 15.94 9.76
N THR A 157 13.47 16.67 9.35
CA THR A 157 12.81 17.69 10.17
C THR A 157 11.36 17.39 10.53
N SER A 158 10.77 16.31 10.00
CA SER A 158 9.41 15.90 10.36
C SER A 158 9.30 15.62 11.85
N ASP A 159 8.10 15.71 12.40
CA ASP A 159 7.73 15.35 13.77
C ASP A 159 7.02 13.97 13.87
N ALA A 160 6.94 13.24 12.76
CA ALA A 160 6.24 11.96 12.67
C ALA A 160 6.84 10.89 13.62
N PRO A 161 6.02 10.06 14.29
CA PRO A 161 6.53 9.00 15.19
C PRO A 161 7.48 8.01 14.50
N VAL A 162 7.25 7.72 13.22
CA VAL A 162 8.12 6.88 12.40
C VAL A 162 8.49 7.64 11.13
N ARG A 163 9.77 7.65 10.80
CA ARG A 163 10.34 8.30 9.61
C ARG A 163 11.16 7.29 8.84
N TRP A 164 11.12 7.32 7.51
CA TRP A 164 11.91 6.41 6.70
C TRP A 164 12.61 7.09 5.53
N TRP A 165 13.73 6.51 5.13
CA TRP A 165 14.47 6.86 3.93
C TRP A 165 14.86 5.59 3.19
N MET A 166 14.50 5.54 1.91
CA MET A 166 14.69 4.36 1.07
C MET A 166 15.69 4.66 -0.05
N LEU A 167 16.58 3.70 -0.29
CA LEU A 167 17.48 3.70 -1.43
C LEU A 167 17.13 2.59 -2.40
N THR A 168 17.20 2.93 -3.67
CA THR A 168 16.89 2.02 -4.78
C THR A 168 18.05 1.92 -5.74
N VAL A 169 18.07 0.88 -6.56
CA VAL A 169 19.06 0.69 -7.60
C VAL A 169 18.38 0.17 -8.86
N PRO A 170 18.68 0.73 -10.05
CA PRO A 170 18.20 0.17 -11.29
C PRO A 170 18.98 -1.10 -11.65
N LEU A 171 18.24 -2.11 -12.10
CA LEU A 171 18.76 -3.41 -12.47
C LEU A 171 18.31 -3.76 -13.89
N ASP A 172 19.12 -4.52 -14.61
CA ASP A 172 18.75 -5.12 -15.87
C ASP A 172 17.65 -6.14 -15.61
N ALA A 173 16.50 -5.99 -16.28
CA ALA A 173 15.32 -6.81 -16.04
C ALA A 173 15.54 -8.30 -16.37
N ARG A 174 16.56 -8.63 -17.17
CA ARG A 174 16.90 -10.00 -17.60
C ARG A 174 18.01 -10.61 -16.75
N THR A 175 19.08 -9.86 -16.45
CA THR A 175 20.23 -10.39 -15.70
C THR A 175 20.15 -10.12 -14.20
N GLY A 176 19.38 -9.12 -13.77
CA GLY A 176 19.37 -8.66 -12.39
C GLY A 176 20.61 -7.87 -11.97
N GLU A 177 21.52 -7.58 -12.91
CA GLU A 177 22.75 -6.82 -12.66
C GLU A 177 22.46 -5.32 -12.55
N VAL A 178 23.26 -4.62 -11.76
CA VAL A 178 23.14 -3.16 -11.57
C VAL A 178 23.49 -2.41 -12.85
N THR A 179 22.60 -1.52 -13.30
CA THR A 179 22.76 -0.80 -14.60
C THR A 179 23.27 0.63 -14.47
N VAL A 180 23.71 1.00 -13.27
CA VAL A 180 24.37 2.28 -12.97
C VAL A 180 25.75 2.05 -12.40
N ARG A 181 26.66 3.00 -12.61
CA ARG A 181 27.96 2.97 -11.97
C ARG A 181 27.80 3.18 -10.47
N THR A 182 28.31 2.25 -9.68
CA THR A 182 28.36 2.36 -8.22
C THR A 182 29.78 2.72 -7.77
N PRO A 183 29.99 3.25 -6.55
CA PRO A 183 31.32 3.66 -6.10
C PRO A 183 32.34 2.51 -6.03
N ASP A 184 31.86 1.29 -5.91
CA ASP A 184 32.62 0.03 -5.86
C ASP A 184 32.83 -0.62 -7.24
N SER A 185 32.22 -0.10 -8.32
CA SER A 185 32.41 -0.65 -9.66
C SER A 185 33.65 -0.05 -10.35
N GLU A 186 34.59 -0.92 -10.76
CA GLU A 186 35.77 -0.51 -11.55
C GLU A 186 35.35 -0.03 -12.95
N ASP A 187 34.42 -0.77 -13.58
CA ASP A 187 33.89 -0.47 -14.91
C ASP A 187 32.47 0.12 -14.88
N ALA A 188 32.11 0.83 -15.95
CA ALA A 188 30.72 1.20 -16.19
C ALA A 188 29.93 0.00 -16.73
N PRO A 189 28.71 -0.28 -16.25
CA PRO A 189 27.95 -1.43 -16.69
C PRO A 189 27.63 -1.34 -18.20
N ILE A 190 27.91 -2.41 -18.93
CA ILE A 190 27.65 -2.52 -20.36
C ILE A 190 26.16 -2.82 -20.55
N ARG A 191 25.39 -1.84 -21.02
CA ARG A 191 23.97 -2.04 -21.36
C ARG A 191 23.81 -2.58 -22.78
N ARG A 192 23.27 -3.79 -22.90
CA ARG A 192 22.79 -4.28 -24.20
C ARG A 192 21.40 -3.75 -24.44
N ILE A 193 21.30 -2.74 -25.32
CA ILE A 193 20.01 -2.21 -25.74
C ILE A 193 19.45 -3.13 -26.83
N ASP A 194 18.70 -4.15 -26.43
CA ASP A 194 17.96 -4.99 -27.36
C ASP A 194 16.72 -4.23 -27.87
N GLY A 195 16.69 -3.93 -29.18
CA GLY A 195 15.71 -3.02 -29.78
C GLY A 195 14.27 -3.54 -29.85
N ALA A 196 13.35 -2.56 -29.92
CA ALA A 196 11.98 -2.61 -30.42
C ALA A 196 10.84 -3.07 -29.49
N GLY A 197 10.71 -2.45 -28.32
CA GLY A 197 9.44 -2.44 -27.58
C GLY A 197 9.21 -1.13 -26.84
N ARG A 198 8.38 -0.22 -27.38
CA ARG A 198 8.01 1.06 -26.72
C ARG A 198 7.11 0.88 -25.47
N LEU A 199 6.95 -0.34 -24.99
CA LEU A 199 6.07 -0.70 -23.87
C LEU A 199 6.82 -1.35 -22.70
N ARG A 200 8.06 -1.81 -22.90
CA ARG A 200 8.87 -2.47 -21.87
C ARG A 200 10.18 -1.74 -21.62
N SER A 201 10.51 -1.58 -20.35
CA SER A 201 11.79 -1.12 -19.83
C SER A 201 12.75 -2.29 -19.77
N GLN A 202 14.00 -2.05 -20.16
CA GLN A 202 15.11 -2.97 -19.91
C GLN A 202 15.62 -2.86 -18.48
N ASP A 203 15.28 -1.78 -17.77
CA ASP A 203 15.61 -1.58 -16.37
C ASP A 203 14.37 -1.77 -15.48
N ILE A 204 14.50 -2.54 -14.41
CA ILE A 204 13.59 -2.51 -13.25
C ILE A 204 14.28 -1.80 -12.09
N ASN A 205 13.54 -1.41 -11.05
CA ASN A 205 14.11 -0.79 -9.86
C ASN A 205 13.98 -1.73 -8.68
N ALA A 206 15.05 -1.86 -7.90
CA ALA A 206 15.05 -2.65 -6.68
C ALA A 206 15.32 -1.78 -5.46
N ILE A 207 14.65 -2.07 -4.35
CA ILE A 207 15.01 -1.55 -3.04
C ILE A 207 16.24 -2.34 -2.58
N PHE A 208 17.27 -1.64 -2.09
CA PHE A 208 18.46 -2.30 -1.54
C PHE A 208 18.77 -1.87 -0.11
N GLN A 209 18.24 -0.74 0.35
CA GLN A 209 18.39 -0.32 1.74
C GLN A 209 17.22 0.55 2.19
N VAL A 210 16.78 0.36 3.43
CA VAL A 210 15.81 1.23 4.11
C VAL A 210 16.37 1.63 5.48
N MET A 211 16.32 2.92 5.78
CA MET A 211 16.57 3.48 7.11
C MET A 211 15.24 3.89 7.71
N VAL A 212 14.92 3.39 8.89
CA VAL A 212 13.74 3.79 9.67
C VAL A 212 14.22 4.39 10.99
N VAL A 213 13.67 5.54 11.37
CA VAL A 213 13.87 6.17 12.68
C VAL A 213 12.53 6.18 13.39
N VAL A 214 12.50 5.58 14.57
CA VAL A 214 11.33 5.50 15.45
C VAL A 214 11.56 6.43 16.63
N ASP A 215 10.72 7.44 16.77
CA ASP A 215 10.71 8.34 17.92
C ASP A 215 9.91 7.69 19.06
N VAL A 216 10.62 7.07 20.01
CA VAL A 216 10.02 6.24 21.06
C VAL A 216 9.15 7.04 22.02
N ASN A 217 9.33 8.37 22.08
CA ASN A 217 8.51 9.25 22.91
C ASN A 217 7.22 9.68 22.21
N ARG A 218 7.07 9.38 20.90
CA ARG A 218 5.91 9.78 20.08
C ARG A 218 5.05 8.62 19.61
N ILE A 219 5.46 7.37 19.81
CA ILE A 219 4.65 6.19 19.44
C ILE A 219 3.40 6.01 20.32
N GLY A 220 3.32 6.66 21.48
CA GLY A 220 2.13 6.64 22.33
C GLY A 220 1.80 5.25 22.89
N THR A 221 0.57 4.79 22.69
CA THR A 221 0.07 3.48 23.15
C THR A 221 0.16 2.38 22.09
N VAL A 222 0.82 2.64 20.97
CA VAL A 222 1.00 1.67 19.88
C VAL A 222 1.80 0.47 20.37
N ASP A 223 1.28 -0.73 20.16
CA ASP A 223 1.99 -1.95 20.52
C ASP A 223 3.04 -2.35 19.48
N VAL A 224 3.93 -3.28 19.86
CA VAL A 224 5.06 -3.70 19.02
C VAL A 224 4.60 -4.40 17.74
N GLY A 225 3.48 -5.11 17.77
CA GLY A 225 2.88 -5.77 16.61
C GLY A 225 2.37 -4.76 15.60
N GLN A 226 1.58 -3.78 16.06
CA GLN A 226 1.10 -2.66 15.26
C GLN A 226 2.27 -1.86 14.64
N LEU A 227 3.28 -1.54 15.46
CA LEU A 227 4.47 -0.82 14.99
C LEU A 227 5.24 -1.63 13.94
N GLY A 228 5.38 -2.94 14.15
CA GLY A 228 6.03 -3.84 13.19
C GLY A 228 5.32 -3.89 11.85
N ASP A 229 3.99 -3.94 11.86
CA ASP A 229 3.18 -3.91 10.64
C ASP A 229 3.25 -2.57 9.90
N TYR A 230 3.20 -1.45 10.63
CA TYR A 230 3.40 -0.13 10.05
C TYR A 230 4.79 -0.02 9.40
N ILE A 231 5.84 -0.45 10.10
CA ILE A 231 7.21 -0.43 9.59
C ILE A 231 7.35 -1.35 8.38
N ALA A 232 6.74 -2.54 8.41
CA ALA A 232 6.73 -3.45 7.27
C ALA A 232 6.09 -2.78 6.03
N MET A 233 4.95 -2.11 6.17
CA MET A 233 4.30 -1.39 5.07
C MET A 233 5.23 -0.34 4.43
N VAL A 234 5.81 0.55 5.24
CA VAL A 234 6.66 1.65 4.73
C VAL A 234 8.05 1.21 4.28
N ALA A 235 8.52 0.05 4.73
CA ALA A 235 9.83 -0.48 4.36
C ALA A 235 9.78 -1.48 3.19
N LEU A 236 8.62 -2.10 2.94
CA LEU A 236 8.43 -3.04 1.83
C LEU A 236 7.86 -2.38 0.57
N ALA A 237 7.33 -1.16 0.66
CA ALA A 237 6.86 -0.37 -0.47
C ALA A 237 7.39 1.07 -0.43
N GLN A 238 7.42 1.75 -1.58
CA GLN A 238 7.88 3.13 -1.64
C GLN A 238 6.78 4.12 -1.21
N VAL A 239 6.47 4.12 0.08
CA VAL A 239 5.41 4.96 0.67
C VAL A 239 5.87 6.42 0.79
N ASP A 240 5.04 7.38 0.36
CA ASP A 240 5.22 8.80 0.58
C ASP A 240 4.92 9.14 2.05
N ALA A 241 5.89 9.73 2.74
CA ALA A 241 5.74 10.15 4.12
C ALA A 241 4.71 11.28 4.32
N GLN A 242 4.24 11.89 3.23
CA GLN A 242 3.20 12.92 3.25
C GLN A 242 1.87 12.48 2.63
N ALA A 243 1.67 11.19 2.37
CA ALA A 243 0.42 10.67 1.81
C ALA A 243 -0.79 10.96 2.71
N ASP A 244 -1.91 11.37 2.11
CA ASP A 244 -3.21 11.51 2.76
C ASP A 244 -3.99 10.19 2.69
N VAL A 245 -3.91 9.42 3.77
CA VAL A 245 -4.43 8.05 3.83
C VAL A 245 -5.74 7.90 4.61
N ALA A 246 -6.32 9.01 5.09
CA ALA A 246 -7.48 8.98 5.98
C ALA A 246 -8.73 8.34 5.35
N GLY A 247 -8.82 8.34 4.01
CA GLY A 247 -9.93 7.73 3.26
C GLY A 247 -9.76 6.25 2.92
N PHE A 248 -8.69 5.60 3.38
CA PHE A 248 -8.39 4.19 3.07
C PHE A 248 -8.28 3.34 4.33
N GLU A 249 -8.67 2.07 4.22
CA GLU A 249 -8.48 1.09 5.29
C GLU A 249 -7.04 0.55 5.26
N THR A 250 -6.12 1.27 5.90
CA THR A 250 -4.68 0.96 5.86
C THR A 250 -4.02 1.15 7.22
N VAL A 251 -2.99 0.34 7.49
CA VAL A 251 -2.09 0.48 8.64
C VAL A 251 -1.47 1.86 8.71
N LEU A 252 -1.37 2.58 7.58
CA LEU A 252 -0.78 3.91 7.53
C LEU A 252 -1.55 4.93 8.39
N ASN A 253 -2.80 4.63 8.76
CA ASN A 253 -3.60 5.42 9.71
C ASN A 253 -3.24 5.18 11.19
N LEU A 254 -2.32 4.26 11.51
CA LEU A 254 -2.01 3.82 12.88
C LEU A 254 -1.77 4.96 13.88
N PHE A 255 -1.04 6.01 13.48
CA PHE A 255 -0.74 7.12 14.40
C PHE A 255 -1.85 8.19 14.46
N GLN A 256 -2.88 8.09 13.60
CA GLN A 256 -4.07 8.95 13.62
C GLN A 256 -5.21 8.26 14.40
N ASP A 257 -5.35 6.94 14.28
CA ASP A 257 -6.30 6.11 15.01
C ASP A 257 -5.66 4.81 15.54
N PRO A 258 -4.90 4.88 16.66
CA PRO A 258 -4.22 3.71 17.22
C PRO A 258 -5.15 2.60 17.72
N ALA A 259 -6.42 2.94 18.00
CA ALA A 259 -7.41 1.98 18.51
C ALA A 259 -8.17 1.29 17.37
N GLY A 260 -8.36 1.95 16.24
CA GLY A 260 -9.02 1.40 15.06
C GLY A 260 -8.09 0.59 14.14
N VAL A 261 -6.77 0.72 14.27
CA VAL A 261 -5.80 0.03 13.41
C VAL A 261 -5.06 -1.04 14.19
N SER A 262 -5.37 -2.32 13.97
CA SER A 262 -4.72 -3.45 14.67
C SER A 262 -3.43 -3.95 14.02
N GLY A 263 -3.14 -3.55 12.78
CA GLY A 263 -1.99 -4.04 12.01
C GLY A 263 -2.18 -3.80 10.51
N LEU A 264 -1.46 -4.57 9.68
CA LEU A 264 -1.71 -4.60 8.23
C LEU A 264 -3.14 -5.04 7.97
N THR A 265 -3.88 -4.26 7.19
CA THR A 265 -5.24 -4.60 6.77
C THR A 265 -5.22 -5.57 5.59
N ASP A 266 -6.36 -6.18 5.28
CA ASP A 266 -6.49 -7.02 4.07
C ASP A 266 -6.19 -6.23 2.79
N TRP A 267 -6.52 -4.93 2.80
CA TRP A 267 -6.19 -4.00 1.71
C TRP A 267 -4.68 -3.79 1.56
N ASP A 268 -3.96 -3.58 2.67
CA ASP A 268 -2.50 -3.45 2.65
C ASP A 268 -1.82 -4.73 2.17
N LEU A 269 -2.26 -5.88 2.70
CA LEU A 269 -1.73 -7.18 2.32
C LEU A 269 -1.98 -7.47 0.84
N THR A 270 -3.16 -7.14 0.34
CA THR A 270 -3.49 -7.26 -1.09
C THR A 270 -2.60 -6.36 -1.93
N TYR A 271 -2.44 -5.08 -1.56
CA TYR A 271 -1.52 -4.17 -2.25
C TYR A 271 -0.08 -4.73 -2.30
N LEU A 272 0.47 -5.16 -1.16
CA LEU A 272 1.83 -5.70 -1.08
C LEU A 272 1.96 -6.98 -1.93
N ARG A 273 1.03 -7.93 -1.81
CA ARG A 273 1.02 -9.16 -2.64
C ARG A 273 1.01 -8.82 -4.13
N GLN A 274 0.17 -7.87 -4.56
CA GLN A 274 0.11 -7.47 -5.97
C GLN A 274 1.35 -6.68 -6.41
N LEU A 275 1.96 -5.86 -5.55
CA LEU A 275 3.24 -5.20 -5.82
C LEU A 275 4.36 -6.22 -6.08
N TYR A 276 4.44 -7.27 -5.28
CA TYR A 276 5.45 -8.33 -5.42
C TYR A 276 5.14 -9.32 -6.55
N ALA A 277 3.87 -9.50 -6.92
CA ALA A 277 3.49 -10.32 -8.08
C ALA A 277 3.58 -9.57 -9.43
N ALA A 278 3.49 -8.23 -9.44
CA ALA A 278 3.41 -7.45 -10.67
C ALA A 278 4.67 -7.56 -11.55
N ASP A 279 4.46 -7.63 -12.87
CA ASP A 279 5.54 -7.40 -13.84
C ASP A 279 5.76 -5.88 -13.99
N LEU A 280 6.78 -5.38 -13.30
CA LEU A 280 7.19 -3.97 -13.28
C LEU A 280 8.11 -3.58 -14.45
N SER A 281 8.36 -4.48 -15.41
CA SER A 281 9.14 -4.15 -16.62
C SER A 281 8.40 -3.23 -17.60
N VAL A 282 7.23 -2.69 -17.27
CA VAL A 282 6.56 -1.65 -18.08
C VAL A 282 7.16 -0.27 -17.85
N LEU A 283 7.18 0.55 -18.90
CA LEU A 283 8.03 1.75 -18.95
C LEU A 283 7.67 2.89 -17.99
N SER A 284 6.39 3.14 -17.72
CA SER A 284 5.99 4.30 -16.90
C SER A 284 5.48 3.87 -15.53
N ALA A 285 5.80 4.68 -14.50
CA ALA A 285 5.26 4.49 -13.16
C ALA A 285 3.72 4.45 -13.19
N SER A 286 3.07 5.31 -13.97
CA SER A 286 1.61 5.30 -14.11
C SER A 286 1.06 3.98 -14.69
N ALA A 287 1.77 3.36 -15.65
CA ALA A 287 1.38 2.05 -16.18
C ALA A 287 1.59 0.94 -15.13
N GLN A 288 2.65 1.02 -14.32
CA GLN A 288 2.89 0.11 -13.20
C GLN A 288 1.76 0.23 -12.15
N VAL A 289 1.37 1.46 -11.79
CA VAL A 289 0.22 1.73 -10.91
C VAL A 289 -1.05 1.09 -11.45
N GLY A 290 -1.37 1.30 -12.74
CA GLY A 290 -2.54 0.68 -13.37
C GLY A 290 -2.51 -0.85 -13.34
N ARG A 291 -1.33 -1.47 -13.45
CA ARG A 291 -1.18 -2.93 -13.32
C ARG A 291 -1.48 -3.42 -11.91
N ILE A 292 -0.92 -2.75 -10.90
CA ILE A 292 -1.15 -3.09 -9.49
C ILE A 292 -2.62 -2.90 -9.16
N ALA A 293 -3.20 -1.75 -9.48
CA ALA A 293 -4.61 -1.46 -9.23
C ALA A 293 -5.55 -2.46 -9.92
N GLY A 294 -5.26 -2.83 -11.17
CA GLY A 294 -6.02 -3.85 -11.89
C GLY A 294 -5.91 -5.24 -11.27
N ALA A 295 -4.76 -5.58 -10.68
CA ALA A 295 -4.57 -6.85 -9.99
C ALA A 295 -5.26 -6.88 -8.62
N MET A 296 -5.26 -5.76 -7.90
CA MET A 296 -6.00 -5.62 -6.63
C MET A 296 -7.50 -5.77 -6.87
N ALA A 297 -8.05 -5.05 -7.86
CA ALA A 297 -9.48 -5.12 -8.18
C ALA A 297 -9.95 -6.53 -8.52
N ARG A 298 -9.14 -7.30 -9.27
CA ARG A 298 -9.46 -8.70 -9.58
C ARG A 298 -9.36 -9.63 -8.37
N ALA A 299 -8.51 -9.31 -7.39
CA ALA A 299 -8.42 -10.09 -6.17
C ALA A 299 -9.68 -9.87 -5.31
N GLU A 300 -10.11 -8.62 -5.17
CA GLU A 300 -11.34 -8.25 -4.46
C GLU A 300 -12.59 -8.90 -5.10
N GLU A 301 -12.71 -8.83 -6.44
CA GLU A 301 -13.79 -9.52 -7.16
C GLU A 301 -13.78 -11.05 -6.97
N ALA A 302 -12.60 -11.65 -6.78
CA ALA A 302 -12.48 -13.09 -6.56
C ALA A 302 -12.85 -13.49 -5.13
N ASP A 303 -12.46 -12.68 -4.14
CA ASP A 303 -12.80 -12.90 -2.74
C ASP A 303 -14.32 -12.80 -2.53
N ASP A 304 -14.95 -11.77 -3.11
CA ASP A 304 -16.42 -11.60 -3.12
C ASP A 304 -17.14 -12.81 -3.76
N ALA A 305 -16.58 -13.38 -4.82
CA ALA A 305 -17.16 -14.54 -5.50
C ALA A 305 -17.01 -15.86 -4.73
N THR A 306 -16.12 -15.92 -3.73
CA THR A 306 -15.89 -17.10 -2.88
C THR A 306 -16.50 -16.99 -1.49
N GLY A 307 -16.99 -15.81 -1.11
CA GLY A 307 -17.60 -15.51 0.19
C GLY A 307 -19.11 -15.75 0.30
N ASP A 308 -19.75 -16.29 -0.74
CA ASP A 308 -21.18 -16.70 -0.79
C ASP A 308 -21.30 -18.25 -0.83
#